data_AF-A0A1E5GAI2-F1
#
_entry.id   AF-A0A1E5GAI2-F1
#
_cell.length_a   1.000
_cell.length_b   1.000
_cell.length_c   1.000
_cell.angle_alpha   90.00
_cell.angle_beta   90.00
_cell.angle_gamma   90.00
#
_symmetry.space_group_name_H-M   'P 1'
#
loop_
_entity.id
_entity.type
_entity.pdbx_description
1 polymer ?
#
loop_
_entity_poly.entity_id
_entity_poly.type
_entity_poly.pdbx_seq_one_letter_code
_entity_poly.pdbx_strand_id
1 'polypeptide(L)' 'MKRLYKSVVFEMSLYYGLLAIVLPLIYAVTYYLSFMSVFSVEWFAVTLFMYPIVLILSMIRYGYHRMRKTSHL' A
#
# COMPACT_ATOMS: atom_id res chain seq x y z
N MET A 1 1.65 -17.15 14.70
CA MET A 1 1.30 -17.17 13.26
C MET A 1 0.31 -16.07 12.84
N LYS A 2 -0.87 -15.92 13.47
CA LYS A 2 -1.83 -14.83 13.16
C LYS A 2 -1.25 -13.42 13.35
N ARG A 3 -0.39 -13.20 14.36
CA ARG A 3 0.31 -11.91 14.58
C ARG A 3 1.22 -11.53 13.41
N LEU A 4 1.93 -12.48 12.79
CA LEU A 4 2.86 -12.20 11.70
C LEU A 4 2.10 -11.79 10.41
N TYR A 5 0.99 -12.48 10.11
CA TYR A 5 0.11 -12.11 9.01
C TYR A 5 -0.46 -10.69 9.18
N LYS A 6 -0.99 -10.40 10.37
CA LYS A 6 -1.50 -9.07 10.70
C LYS A 6 -0.41 -7.99 10.59
N SER A 7 0.83 -8.29 10.98
CA SER A 7 1.97 -7.37 10.84
C SER A 7 2.27 -7.06 9.38
N VAL A 8 2.39 -8.08 8.53
CA VAL A 8 2.72 -7.90 7.11
C VAL A 8 1.63 -7.10 6.38
N VAL A 9 0.35 -7.42 6.65
CA VAL A 9 -0.78 -6.69 6.06
C VAL A 9 -0.81 -5.24 6.57
N PHE A 10 -0.54 -5.03 7.86
CA PHE A 10 -0.50 -3.70 8.47
C PHE A 10 0.64 -2.85 7.88
N GLU A 11 1.86 -3.37 7.82
CA GLU A 11 3.02 -2.70 7.24
C GLU A 11 2.75 -2.30 5.78
N MET A 12 2.24 -3.22 4.96
CA MET A 12 1.94 -2.94 3.56
C MET A 12 0.85 -1.89 3.39
N SER A 13 -0.19 -1.95 4.22
CA SER A 13 -1.26 -0.96 4.22
C SER A 13 -0.75 0.42 4.64
N LEU A 14 0.15 0.47 5.62
CA LEU A 14 0.77 1.70 6.10
C LEU A 14 1.67 2.33 5.03
N TYR A 15 2.55 1.54 4.40
CA TYR A 15 3.39 2.01 3.31
C TYR A 15 2.57 2.55 2.14
N TYR A 16 1.51 1.83 1.74
CA TYR A 16 0.68 2.26 0.64
C TYR A 16 -0.14 3.51 0.97
N GLY A 17 -0.68 3.61 2.19
CA GLY A 17 -1.40 4.80 2.65
C GLY A 17 -0.49 6.03 2.71
N LEU A 18 0.75 5.88 3.18
CA LEU A 18 1.74 6.95 3.15
C LEU A 18 2.06 7.39 1.72
N LEU A 19 2.30 6.43 0.82
CA LEU A 19 2.55 6.72 -0.60
C LEU A 19 1.38 7.47 -1.23
N ALA A 20 0.14 7.07 -0.93
CA ALA A 20 -1.06 7.71 -1.46
C ALA A 20 -1.20 9.19 -1.07
N ILE A 21 -0.54 9.63 0.00
CA ILE A 21 -0.53 11.02 0.46
C ILE A 21 0.73 11.74 -0.04
N VAL A 22 1.88 11.09 0.07
CA VAL A 22 3.20 11.68 -0.22
C VAL A 22 3.42 11.90 -1.73
N LEU A 23 2.98 10.99 -2.59
CA LEU A 23 3.14 11.15 -4.05
C LEU A 23 2.43 12.40 -4.59
N PRO A 24 1.14 12.63 -4.28
CA PRO A 24 0.45 13.88 -4.63
C PRO A 24 1.12 15.12 -4.08
N LEU A 25 1.62 15.07 -2.84
CA LEU A 25 2.36 16.16 -2.20
C LEU A 25 3.62 16.52 -3.00
N ILE A 26 4.44 15.53 -3.33
CA ILE A 26 5.68 15.72 -4.11
C ILE A 26 5.33 16.30 -5.48
N TYR A 27 4.29 15.78 -6.14
CA TYR A 27 3.82 16.28 -7.43
C TYR A 27 3.37 17.75 -7.33
N ALA A 28 2.55 18.09 -6.34
CA ALA A 28 2.09 19.46 -6.13
C ALA A 28 3.25 20.44 -5.94
N VAL A 29 4.24 20.08 -5.11
CA VAL A 29 5.42 20.91 -4.84
C VAL A 29 6.29 21.06 -6.10
N THR A 30 6.50 19.97 -6.83
CA THR A 30 7.37 19.94 -8.02
C THR A 30 6.84 20.83 -9.15
N TYR A 31 5.51 20.85 -9.32
CA TYR A 31 4.85 21.60 -10.38
C TYR A 31 4.19 22.90 -9.91
N TYR A 32 4.43 23.32 -8.67
CA TYR A 32 3.85 24.52 -8.05
C TYR A 32 2.31 24.58 -8.16
N LEU A 33 1.67 23.41 -8.05
CA LEU A 33 0.22 23.28 -8.14
C LEU A 33 -0.44 23.43 -6.77
N SER A 34 -1.70 23.86 -6.78
CA SER A 34 -2.52 23.88 -5.58
C SER A 34 -2.74 22.46 -5.06
N PHE A 35 -2.73 22.30 -3.73
CA PHE A 35 -3.00 21.02 -3.11
C PHE A 35 -4.36 20.43 -3.51
N MET A 36 -5.37 21.32 -3.60
CA MET A 36 -6.75 20.95 -3.94
C MET A 36 -6.89 20.42 -5.37
N SER A 37 -5.97 20.74 -6.29
CA SER A 37 -6.02 20.22 -7.66
C SER A 37 -5.47 18.81 -7.79
N VAL A 38 -4.63 18.36 -6.84
CA VAL A 38 -3.98 17.03 -6.91
C VAL A 38 -4.77 15.99 -6.08
N PHE A 39 -5.38 16.40 -4.96
CA PHE A 39 -6.27 15.53 -4.17
C PHE A 39 -7.69 15.54 -4.74
N SER A 40 -7.83 15.04 -5.96
CA SER A 40 -9.10 14.99 -6.68
C SER A 40 -9.88 13.69 -6.41
N VAL A 41 -11.12 13.63 -6.88
CA VAL A 41 -11.98 12.43 -6.77
C VAL A 41 -11.37 11.26 -7.56
N GLU A 42 -10.74 11.54 -8.68
CA GLU A 42 -10.03 10.55 -9.50
C GLU A 42 -8.86 9.94 -8.73
N TRP A 43 -8.07 10.76 -8.03
CA TRP A 43 -6.98 10.26 -7.19
C TRP A 43 -7.51 9.39 -6.04
N PHE A 44 -8.60 9.82 -5.41
CA PHE A 44 -9.27 9.03 -4.38
C PHE A 44 -9.72 7.65 -4.92
N ALA A 45 -10.33 7.62 -6.11
CA ALA A 45 -10.73 6.39 -6.76
C ALA A 45 -9.53 5.46 -7.03
N VAL A 46 -8.44 5.98 -7.59
CA VAL A 46 -7.21 5.19 -7.82
C VAL A 46 -6.70 4.59 -6.53
N THR A 47 -6.63 5.39 -5.47
CA THR A 47 -6.17 4.94 -4.16
C THR A 47 -7.05 3.83 -3.59
N LEU A 48 -8.37 3.99 -3.70
CA LEU A 48 -9.36 3.03 -3.22
C LEU A 48 -9.27 1.69 -3.97
N PHE A 49 -9.19 1.73 -5.30
CA PHE A 49 -9.13 0.52 -6.13
C PHE A 49 -7.78 -0.20 -6.06
N MET A 50 -6.70 0.50 -5.71
CA MET A 50 -5.40 -0.11 -5.51
C MET A 50 -5.27 -0.83 -4.16
N TYR A 51 -6.02 -0.41 -3.15
CA TYR A 51 -6.00 -1.03 -1.83
C TYR A 51 -6.25 -2.55 -1.82
N PRO A 52 -7.29 -3.10 -2.50
CA PRO A 52 -7.48 -4.56 -2.58
C PRO A 52 -6.32 -5.28 -3.28
N ILE A 53 -5.66 -4.66 -4.26
CA ILE A 53 -4.50 -5.24 -4.93
C ILE A 53 -3.33 -5.39 -3.94
N VAL A 54 -3.08 -4.36 -3.13
CA VAL A 54 -2.05 -4.39 -2.08
C VAL A 54 -2.33 -5.48 -1.06
N LEU A 55 -3.60 -5.66 -0.66
CA LEU A 55 -4.00 -6.73 0.27
C LEU A 55 -3.76 -8.13 -0.34
N ILE A 56 -4.12 -8.33 -1.61
CA ILE A 56 -3.88 -9.60 -2.33
C ILE A 56 -2.38 -9.91 -2.40
N LEU A 57 -1.56 -8.94 -2.79
CA LEU A 57 -0.10 -9.11 -2.84
C LEU A 57 0.50 -9.40 -1.46
N SER A 58 -0.01 -8.74 -0.41
CA SER A 58 0.39 -8.99 0.97
C SER A 58 0.07 -10.43 1.40
N MET A 59 -1.11 -10.93 1.02
CA MET A 59 -1.52 -12.31 1.25
C MET A 59 -0.61 -13.30 0.53
N ILE A 60 -0.29 -13.07 -0.74
CA ILE A 60 0.61 -13.91 -1.53
C ILE A 60 2.01 -13.93 -0.92
N ARG A 61 2.58 -12.77 -0.57
CA ARG A 61 3.90 -12.66 0.05
C ARG A 61 3.95 -13.41 1.38
N TYR A 62 2.93 -13.27 2.21
CA TYR A 62 2.82 -14.03 3.46
C TYR A 62 2.74 -15.54 3.20
N GLY A 63 1.93 -15.96 2.22
CA GLY A 63 1.80 -17.36 1.82
C GLY A 63 3.13 -17.98 1.38
N TYR A 64 3.88 -17.27 0.53
CA TYR A 64 5.20 -17.71 0.06
C TYR A 64 6.22 -17.79 1.19
N HIS A 65 6.29 -16.77 2.05
CA HIS A 65 7.19 -16.77 3.20
C HIS A 65 6.88 -17.91 4.18
N ARG A 66 5.60 -18.28 4.35
CA ARG A 66 5.18 -19.44 5.13
C ARG A 66 5.69 -20.74 4.51
N MET A 67 5.44 -20.97 3.21
CA MET A 67 5.86 -22.20 2.51
C MET A 67 7.37 -22.40 2.59
N ARG A 68 8.16 -21.34 2.42
CA ARG A 68 9.62 -21.40 2.50
C ARG A 68 10.10 -21.78 3.90
N LYS A 69 9.49 -21.27 4.97
CA LYS A 69 9.85 -21.64 6.35
C LYS A 69 9.51 -23.09 6.69
N THR A 70 8.43 -23.63 6.12
CA THR A 70 8.04 -25.03 6.33
C THR A 70 8.88 -26.01 5.51
N SER A 71 9.44 -25.58 4.37
CA SER A 71 10.32 -26.41 3.53
C SER A 71 11.77 -26.53 4.04
N HIS A 72 12.19 -25.69 4.99
CA HIS A 72 13.52 -25.74 5.61
C HIS A 72 13.51 -26.37 7.02
N LEU A 73 12.38 -26.97 7.41
CA LEU A 73 12.19 -27.79 8.61
C LEU A 73 11.98 -29.24 8.16
#